data_AF-A0A645H742-F1
#
_entry.id   AF-A0A645H742-F1
#
_cell.length_a   1.000
_cell.length_b   1.000
_cell.length_c   1.000
_cell.angle_alpha   90.00
_cell.angle_beta   90.00
_cell.angle_gamma   90.00
#
_symmetry.space_group_name_H-M   'P 1'
#
loop_
_entity.id
_entity.type
_entity.pdbx_description
1 polymer ?
#
loop_
_entity_poly.entity_id
_entity_poly.type
_entity_poly.pdbx_seq_one_letter_code
_entity_poly.pdbx_strand_id
1 'polypeptide(L)'
;MTYDNVGVYEGLLDALRSRGVTIFLTTHRLDEAERLCDRVAILSTTLRVIGRPADLRDRLFAKTLRVVTRLPLDRPDVVLNGLPGVQSWHDQGPGDYLLTVTDPAVAAPAVARAVVAAGADVLSIGEASHSLEDVYLLLVDPGIDGIDGIDGREDR
;
A
#
# COMPACT_ATOMS: atom_id res chain seq x y z
N MET A 1 -18.56 -25.05 -10.54
CA MET A 1 -19.32 -25.17 -9.28
C MET A 1 -18.37 -24.77 -8.16
N THR A 2 -18.06 -23.47 -8.09
CA THR A 2 -17.06 -22.90 -7.19
C THR A 2 -17.76 -22.56 -5.89
N TYR A 3 -17.26 -23.09 -4.77
CA TYR A 3 -17.82 -22.88 -3.44
C TYR A 3 -17.78 -21.38 -3.09
N ASP A 4 -18.95 -20.78 -2.96
CA ASP A 4 -19.15 -19.40 -2.50
C ASP A 4 -19.07 -19.33 -0.95
N ASN A 5 -18.02 -19.93 -0.37
CA ASN A 5 -17.79 -19.96 1.08
C ASN A 5 -17.22 -18.63 1.62
N VAL A 6 -16.75 -17.77 0.73
CA VAL A 6 -16.14 -16.49 1.11
C VAL A 6 -17.18 -15.57 1.74
N GLY A 7 -18.39 -15.46 1.17
CA GLY A 7 -19.44 -14.58 1.72
C GLY A 7 -20.01 -15.04 3.06
N VAL A 8 -20.04 -16.35 3.33
CA VAL A 8 -20.59 -16.90 4.59
C VAL A 8 -19.65 -16.63 5.77
N TYR A 9 -18.34 -16.77 5.54
CA TYR A 9 -17.33 -16.53 6.56
C TYR A 9 -17.25 -15.04 6.95
N GLU A 10 -17.29 -14.14 5.96
CA GLU A 10 -17.30 -12.70 6.21
C GLU A 10 -18.52 -12.27 7.02
N GLY A 11 -19.71 -12.75 6.63
CA GLY A 11 -20.94 -12.44 7.36
C GLY A 11 -20.91 -12.90 8.82
N LEU A 12 -20.26 -14.03 9.12
CA LEU A 12 -20.07 -14.51 10.49
C LEU A 12 -19.12 -13.59 11.27
N LEU A 13 -17.98 -13.21 10.68
CA LEU A 13 -17.01 -12.33 11.32
C LEU A 13 -17.63 -10.97 11.64
N ASP A 14 -18.36 -10.39 10.70
CA ASP A 14 -19.03 -9.10 10.89
C ASP A 14 -20.11 -9.17 11.97
N ALA A 15 -20.88 -10.26 12.03
CA ALA A 15 -21.88 -10.48 13.08
C ALA A 15 -21.24 -10.66 14.47
N LEU A 16 -20.07 -11.29 14.56
CA LEU A 16 -19.33 -11.41 15.82
C LEU A 16 -18.73 -10.06 16.24
N ARG A 17 -18.20 -9.31 15.29
CA ARG A 17 -17.69 -7.94 15.51
C ARG A 17 -18.77 -7.00 16.01
N SER A 18 -19.96 -7.01 15.39
CA SER A 18 -21.08 -6.16 15.81
C SER A 18 -21.58 -6.48 17.22
N ARG A 19 -21.22 -7.66 17.76
CA ARG A 19 -21.52 -8.09 19.13
C ARG A 19 -20.39 -7.80 20.12
N GLY A 20 -19.30 -7.15 19.69
CA GLY A 20 -18.15 -6.82 20.53
C GLY A 20 -17.25 -8.01 20.88
N VAL A 21 -17.31 -9.08 20.08
CA VAL A 21 -16.47 -10.27 20.30
C VAL A 21 -15.07 -10.03 19.72
N THR A 22 -14.03 -10.30 20.50
CA THR A 22 -12.64 -10.33 20.02
C THR A 22 -12.39 -11.62 19.24
N ILE A 23 -11.87 -11.49 18.02
CA ILE A 23 -11.61 -12.62 17.12
C ILE A 23 -10.11 -12.72 16.89
N PHE A 24 -9.55 -13.93 17.06
CA PHE A 24 -8.18 -14.24 16.68
C PHE A 24 -8.20 -15.17 15.47
N LEU A 25 -7.57 -14.76 14.37
CA LEU A 25 -7.48 -15.51 13.13
C LEU A 25 -6.02 -15.79 12.80
N THR A 26 -5.73 -17.01 12.37
CA THR A 26 -4.46 -17.38 11.74
C THR A 26 -4.72 -17.72 10.29
N THR A 27 -4.02 -17.07 9.37
CA THR A 27 -4.10 -17.36 7.94
C THR A 27 -2.74 -17.13 7.31
N HIS A 28 -2.44 -17.89 6.26
CA HIS A 28 -1.30 -17.65 5.38
C HIS A 28 -1.70 -16.81 4.15
N ARG A 29 -2.99 -16.47 4.04
CA ARG A 29 -3.55 -15.65 2.97
C ARG A 29 -3.54 -14.19 3.36
N LEU A 30 -2.53 -13.46 2.88
CA LEU A 30 -2.31 -12.07 3.28
C LEU A 30 -3.38 -11.12 2.71
N ASP A 31 -3.97 -11.45 1.56
CA ASP A 31 -5.15 -10.80 0.99
C ASP A 31 -6.36 -10.86 1.94
N GLU A 32 -6.59 -12.03 2.53
CA GLU A 32 -7.63 -12.26 3.52
C GLU A 32 -7.35 -11.51 4.82
N ALA A 33 -6.11 -11.57 5.32
CA ALA A 33 -5.71 -10.85 6.53
C ALA A 33 -5.84 -9.33 6.37
N GLU A 34 -5.48 -8.79 5.20
CA GLU A 34 -5.60 -7.36 4.91
C GLU A 34 -7.05 -6.90 4.80
N ARG A 35 -7.92 -7.71 4.20
CA ARG A 35 -9.35 -7.40 4.05
C ARG A 35 -10.11 -7.56 5.35
N LEU A 36 -9.79 -8.60 6.12
CA LEU A 36 -10.59 -8.97 7.28
C LEU A 36 -10.05 -8.39 8.57
N CYS A 37 -8.74 -8.32 8.81
CA CYS A 37 -8.23 -8.01 10.15
C CYS A 37 -8.04 -6.51 10.40
N ASP A 38 -8.42 -6.05 11.60
CA ASP A 38 -8.14 -4.69 12.05
C ASP A 38 -6.65 -4.46 12.32
N ARG A 39 -5.96 -5.53 12.76
CA ARG A 39 -4.53 -5.58 13.05
C ARG A 39 -3.98 -6.92 12.60
N VAL A 40 -2.73 -6.91 12.14
CA VAL A 40 -2.02 -8.12 11.71
C VAL A 40 -0.72 -8.25 12.49
N ALA A 41 -0.37 -9.49 12.81
CA ALA A 41 0.89 -9.88 13.42
C ALA A 41 1.61 -10.79 12.44
N ILE A 42 2.79 -10.37 11.97
CA ILE A 42 3.61 -11.17 11.04
C ILE A 42 4.58 -11.99 11.86
N LEU A 43 4.56 -13.31 11.67
CA LEU A 43 5.43 -14.26 12.35
C LEU A 43 6.35 -14.96 11.35
N SER A 44 7.65 -15.03 11.66
CA SER A 44 8.66 -15.82 10.95
C SER A 44 9.66 -16.36 11.97
N THR A 45 9.38 -17.58 12.46
CA THR A 45 9.99 -18.21 13.65
C THR A 45 9.73 -17.47 14.97
N THR A 46 9.78 -16.14 14.95
CA THR A 46 9.43 -15.20 16.01
C THR A 46 8.46 -14.14 15.48
N LEU A 47 7.79 -13.40 16.37
CA LEU A 47 6.99 -12.24 15.99
C LEU A 47 7.91 -11.16 15.39
N ARG A 48 7.62 -10.75 14.15
CA ARG A 48 8.40 -9.74 13.43
C ARG A 48 7.83 -8.34 13.56
N VAL A 49 6.51 -8.21 13.40
CA VAL A 49 5.82 -6.92 13.56
C VAL A 49 4.35 -7.13 13.90
N ILE A 50 3.75 -6.13 14.57
CA ILE A 50 2.32 -6.04 14.81
C ILE A 50 1.85 -4.61 14.54
N GLY A 51 0.70 -4.46 13.88
CA GLY A 51 0.14 -3.14 13.56
C GLY A 51 -1.11 -3.24 12.70
N ARG A 52 -1.72 -2.11 12.35
CA ARG A 52 -2.73 -2.08 11.28
C ARG A 52 -2.02 -2.24 9.93
N PRO A 53 -2.60 -2.93 8.95
CA PRO A 53 -1.99 -3.08 7.63
C PRO A 53 -1.53 -1.75 7.02
N ALA A 54 -2.35 -0.70 7.11
CA ALA A 54 -2.01 0.65 6.65
C ALA A 54 -0.76 1.21 7.35
N ASP A 55 -0.73 1.17 8.69
CA ASP A 55 0.40 1.66 9.47
C ASP A 55 1.70 0.91 9.16
N LEU A 56 1.62 -0.40 8.90
CA LEU A 56 2.79 -1.21 8.53
C LEU A 56 3.34 -0.79 7.17
N ARG A 57 2.47 -0.52 6.19
CA ARG A 57 2.87 -0.04 4.87
C ARG A 57 3.54 1.32 4.94
N ASP A 58 2.92 2.26 5.66
CA ASP A 58 3.42 3.63 5.80
C ASP A 58 4.80 3.70 6.47
N ARG A 59 5.12 2.71 7.31
CA ARG A 59 6.41 2.60 7.99
C ARG A 59 7.51 1.96 7.15
N LEU A 60 7.14 1.05 6.25
CA LEU A 60 8.09 0.18 5.55
C LEU A 60 8.33 0.58 4.10
N PHE A 61 7.37 1.27 3.48
CA PHE A 61 7.44 1.65 2.07
C PHE A 61 7.36 3.17 1.90
N ALA A 62 8.07 3.66 0.89
CA ALA A 62 7.88 5.04 0.45
C ALA A 62 6.47 5.22 -0.13
N LYS A 63 5.89 6.41 0.06
CA LYS A 63 4.59 6.73 -0.52
C LYS A 63 4.75 6.90 -2.02
N THR A 64 3.83 6.31 -2.78
CA THR A 64 3.87 6.37 -4.24
C THR A 64 2.54 6.79 -4.83
N LEU A 65 2.60 7.47 -5.97
CA LEU A 65 1.46 7.91 -6.75
C LEU A 65 1.58 7.31 -8.15
N ARG A 66 0.58 6.55 -8.59
CA ARG A 66 0.50 6.03 -9.94
C ARG A 66 -0.33 6.94 -10.82
N VAL A 67 0.22 7.28 -11.98
CA VAL A 67 -0.38 8.17 -12.98
C VAL A 67 -0.48 7.40 -14.28
N VAL A 68 -1.69 7.25 -14.78
CA VAL A 68 -1.96 6.59 -16.07
C VAL A 68 -2.53 7.61 -17.03
N THR A 69 -1.92 7.73 -18.20
CA THR A 69 -2.36 8.59 -19.31
C THR A 69 -2.76 7.74 -20.51
N ARG A 70 -3.61 8.28 -21.39
CA ARG A 70 -4.09 7.56 -22.58
C ARG A 70 -2.97 7.27 -23.57
N LEU A 71 -2.07 8.24 -23.73
CA LEU A 71 -0.86 8.14 -24.53
C LEU A 71 0.33 8.49 -23.64
N PRO A 72 1.53 7.94 -23.92
CA PRO A 72 2.75 8.36 -23.23
C PRO A 72 2.96 9.87 -23.33
N LEU A 73 3.47 10.47 -22.26
CA LEU A 73 3.94 11.85 -22.26
C LEU A 73 5.13 11.99 -23.22
N ASP A 74 5.15 13.07 -24.02
CA ASP A 74 6.26 13.33 -24.95
C ASP A 74 7.59 13.60 -24.22
N ARG A 75 7.53 14.31 -23.08
CA ARG A 75 8.68 14.66 -22.23
C ARG A 75 8.33 14.52 -20.75
N PRO A 76 8.19 13.28 -20.24
CA PRO A 76 7.78 13.02 -18.86
C PRO A 76 8.75 13.62 -17.84
N ASP A 77 10.04 13.68 -18.16
CA ASP A 77 11.08 14.32 -17.35
C ASP A 77 10.80 15.81 -17.14
N VAL A 78 10.32 16.52 -18.15
CA VAL A 78 9.98 17.95 -18.05
C VAL A 78 8.68 18.14 -17.27
N VAL A 79 7.72 17.22 -17.43
CA VAL A 79 6.38 17.34 -16.84
C VAL A 79 6.36 16.93 -15.36
N LEU A 80 7.12 15.89 -14.98
CA LEU A 80 7.01 15.26 -13.66
C LEU A 80 8.13 15.67 -12.69
N ASN A 81 9.27 16.19 -13.16
CA ASN A 81 10.35 16.63 -12.27
C ASN A 81 10.07 18.01 -11.65
N GLY A 82 10.53 18.18 -10.41
CA GLY A 82 10.44 19.46 -9.69
C GLY A 82 9.03 19.83 -9.23
N LEU A 83 8.06 18.93 -9.36
CA LEU A 83 6.72 19.14 -8.86
C LEU A 83 6.68 19.06 -7.32
N PRO A 84 5.87 19.90 -6.66
CA PRO A 84 5.67 19.83 -5.21
C PRO A 84 5.31 18.42 -4.75
N GLY A 85 6.08 17.90 -3.79
CA GLY A 85 5.85 16.58 -3.20
C GLY A 85 6.34 15.40 -4.02
N VAL A 86 6.86 15.59 -5.24
CA VAL A 86 7.46 14.51 -6.06
C VAL A 86 8.96 14.43 -5.80
N GLN A 87 9.45 13.26 -5.41
CA GLN A 87 10.87 12.99 -5.16
C GLN A 87 11.55 12.39 -6.39
N SER A 88 10.90 11.43 -7.02
CA SER A 88 11.38 10.75 -8.22
C SER A 88 10.21 10.12 -8.96
N TRP A 89 10.45 9.67 -10.20
CA TRP A 89 9.46 8.94 -10.98
C TRP A 89 10.15 7.84 -11.80
N HIS A 90 9.39 6.80 -12.11
CA HIS A 90 9.80 5.67 -12.93
C HIS A 90 8.74 5.42 -14.00
N ASP A 91 9.20 5.16 -15.23
CA ASP A 91 8.35 4.64 -16.30
C ASP A 91 8.04 3.17 -16.01
N GLN A 92 6.75 2.80 -16.01
CA GLN A 92 6.28 1.43 -15.84
C GLN A 92 5.74 0.83 -17.14
N GLY A 93 5.77 1.59 -18.24
CA GLY A 93 5.24 1.22 -19.53
C GLY A 93 4.52 2.38 -20.21
N PRO A 94 4.03 2.18 -21.45
CA PRO A 94 3.42 3.25 -22.23
C PRO A 94 2.26 3.94 -21.50
N GLY A 95 2.49 5.18 -21.06
CA GLY A 95 1.50 5.99 -20.36
C GLY A 95 1.27 5.59 -18.90
N ASP A 96 2.16 4.82 -18.28
CA ASP A 96 2.09 4.42 -16.87
C ASP A 96 3.33 4.89 -16.11
N TYR A 97 3.13 5.77 -15.13
CA TYR A 97 4.19 6.38 -14.35
C TYR A 97 3.98 6.14 -12.87
N LEU A 98 5.03 5.69 -12.20
CA LEU A 98 5.05 5.55 -10.74
C LEU A 98 5.94 6.62 -10.14
N LEU A 99 5.36 7.49 -9.32
CA LEU A 99 6.06 8.60 -8.67
C LEU A 99 6.29 8.26 -7.20
N THR A 100 7.51 8.41 -6.72
CA THR A 100 7.79 8.43 -5.28
C THR A 100 7.51 9.83 -4.75
N VAL A 101 6.70 9.94 -3.71
CA VAL A 101 6.19 11.22 -3.19
C VAL A 101 6.40 11.32 -1.69
N THR A 102 6.57 12.54 -1.18
CA THR A 102 6.60 12.79 0.27
C THR A 102 5.19 12.78 0.86
N ASP A 103 4.24 13.36 0.12
CA ASP A 103 2.84 13.47 0.52
C ASP A 103 1.94 13.38 -0.73
N PRO A 104 1.17 12.29 -0.91
CA PRO A 104 0.22 12.14 -1.99
C PRO A 104 -0.82 13.27 -2.06
N ALA A 105 -1.24 13.83 -0.93
CA ALA A 105 -2.25 14.90 -0.90
C ALA A 105 -1.72 16.20 -1.52
N VAL A 106 -0.40 16.43 -1.46
CA VAL A 106 0.28 17.57 -2.10
C VAL A 106 0.67 17.25 -3.54
N ALA A 107 1.22 16.06 -3.77
CA ALA A 107 1.73 15.64 -5.06
C ALA A 107 0.62 15.42 -6.09
N ALA A 108 -0.48 14.75 -5.73
CA ALA A 108 -1.52 14.38 -6.69
C ALA A 108 -2.14 15.59 -7.41
N PRO A 109 -2.52 16.68 -6.73
CA PRO A 109 -3.02 17.87 -7.42
C PRO A 109 -1.95 18.55 -8.31
N ALA A 110 -0.69 18.57 -7.88
CA ALA A 110 0.40 19.16 -8.65
C ALA A 110 0.68 18.39 -9.95
N VAL A 111 0.75 17.06 -9.84
CA VAL A 111 0.92 16.13 -10.96
C VAL A 111 -0.25 16.19 -11.92
N ALA A 112 -1.49 16.17 -11.42
CA ALA A 112 -2.68 16.30 -12.26
C ALA A 112 -2.66 17.57 -13.11
N ARG A 113 -2.33 18.73 -12.52
CA ARG A 113 -2.21 20.00 -13.25
C ARG A 113 -1.09 19.98 -14.29
N ALA A 114 0.08 19.44 -13.93
CA ALA A 114 1.22 19.39 -14.84
C ALA A 114 0.95 18.52 -16.06
N VAL A 115 0.37 17.33 -15.86
CA VAL A 115 0.04 16.39 -16.93
C VAL A 115 -1.04 16.97 -17.86
N VAL A 116 -2.07 17.61 -17.30
CA VAL A 116 -3.11 18.28 -18.11
C VAL A 116 -2.53 19.48 -18.88
N ALA A 117 -1.65 20.28 -18.26
CA ALA A 117 -1.00 21.40 -18.94
C ALA A 117 -0.07 20.96 -20.08
N ALA A 118 0.47 19.74 -20.00
CA ALA A 118 1.22 19.12 -21.08
C ALA A 118 0.33 18.60 -22.23
N GLY A 119 -0.99 18.73 -22.12
CA GLY A 119 -1.96 18.28 -23.13
C GLY A 119 -2.26 16.79 -23.08
N ALA A 120 -1.83 16.09 -22.02
CA ALA A 120 -2.09 14.66 -21.88
C ALA A 120 -3.47 14.38 -21.30
N ASP A 121 -4.07 13.30 -21.80
CA ASP A 121 -5.31 12.77 -21.28
C ASP A 121 -5.06 11.84 -20.09
N VAL A 122 -5.38 12.30 -18.89
CA VAL A 122 -5.26 11.52 -17.65
C VAL A 122 -6.40 10.49 -17.58
N LEU A 123 -6.04 9.21 -17.43
CA LEU A 123 -6.99 8.12 -17.19
C LEU A 123 -7.17 7.86 -15.69
N SER A 124 -6.09 7.85 -14.91
CA SER A 124 -6.16 7.71 -13.45
C SER A 124 -4.97 8.35 -12.76
N ILE A 125 -5.20 8.94 -11.60
CA ILE A 125 -4.16 9.33 -10.65
C ILE A 125 -4.61 8.82 -9.29
N GLY A 126 -3.78 8.02 -8.63
CA GLY A 126 -4.12 7.46 -7.33
C GLY A 126 -2.88 7.00 -6.59
N GLU A 127 -3.00 6.89 -5.27
CA GLU A 127 -1.97 6.30 -4.44
C GLU A 127 -1.75 4.84 -4.85
N ALA A 128 -0.48 4.47 -5.03
CA ALA A 128 -0.12 3.08 -5.19
C ALA A 128 0.19 2.53 -3.80
N SER A 129 -0.71 1.71 -3.28
CA SER A 129 -0.48 1.00 -2.02
C SER A 129 0.30 -0.29 -2.27
N HIS A 130 1.30 -0.56 -1.43
CA HIS A 130 1.92 -1.88 -1.35
C HIS A 130 0.93 -2.85 -0.69
N SER A 131 0.99 -4.13 -1.04
CA SER A 131 0.17 -5.17 -0.43
C SER A 131 0.75 -5.60 0.92
N LEU A 132 -0.04 -6.29 1.74
CA LEU A 132 0.49 -6.96 2.92
C LEU A 132 1.49 -8.09 2.56
N GLU A 133 1.42 -8.64 1.35
CA GLU A 133 2.41 -9.57 0.81
C GLU A 133 3.78 -8.93 0.61
N ASP A 134 3.83 -7.72 0.06
CA ASP A 134 5.08 -6.96 -0.08
C ASP A 134 5.71 -6.70 1.30
N VAL A 135 4.89 -6.32 2.29
CA VAL A 135 5.32 -6.15 3.69
C VAL A 135 5.92 -7.44 4.25
N TYR A 136 5.26 -8.58 4.03
CA TYR A 136 5.73 -9.88 4.50
C TYR A 136 7.08 -10.25 3.87
N LEU A 137 7.21 -10.12 2.54
CA LEU A 137 8.45 -10.45 1.82
C LEU A 137 9.63 -9.62 2.32
N LEU A 138 9.41 -8.32 2.52
CA LEU A 138 10.44 -7.42 3.06
C LEU A 138 10.94 -7.87 4.45
N LEU A 139 10.06 -8.41 5.29
CA LEU A 139 10.39 -8.80 6.67
C LEU A 139 10.96 -10.22 6.80
N VAL A 140 10.74 -11.07 5.80
CA VAL A 140 11.17 -12.48 5.82
C VAL A 140 12.43 -12.69 5.00
N ASP A 141 12.78 -11.79 4.08
CA ASP A 141 14.05 -11.85 3.35
C ASP A 141 15.25 -11.54 4.28
N PRO A 142 16.13 -12.52 4.55
CA PRO A 142 17.26 -12.37 5.47
C PRO A 142 18.37 -11.41 4.99
N GLY A 143 18.19 -10.73 3.84
CA GLY A 143 19.13 -9.74 3.32
C GLY A 143 18.89 -8.28 3.74
N ILE A 144 17.84 -7.98 4.51
CA ILE A 144 17.47 -6.62 4.91
C ILE A 144 17.56 -6.47 6.43
N ASP A 145 18.80 -6.35 6.93
CA ASP A 145 19.07 -5.97 8.32
C ASP A 145 18.71 -4.48 8.52
N GLY A 146 17.46 -4.21 8.90
CA GLY A 146 16.95 -2.84 8.99
C GLY A 146 15.96 -2.54 10.11
N ILE A 147 15.73 -3.43 11.07
CA ILE A 147 14.80 -3.17 12.17
C ILE A 147 15.29 -3.71 13.52
N ASP A 148 16.50 -3.33 13.91
CA ASP A 148 16.87 -3.24 15.33
C ASP A 148 16.23 -1.96 15.91
N GLY A 149 15.07 -2.08 16.54
CA GLY A 149 14.44 -0.94 17.22
C GLY A 149 12.98 -1.09 17.64
N ILE A 150 12.32 -2.20 17.36
CA ILE A 150 10.95 -2.47 17.82
C ILE A 150 10.97 -3.26 19.14
N ASP A 151 11.55 -2.65 20.18
CA ASP A 151 11.33 -3.08 21.56
C ASP A 151 9.98 -2.58 22.07
N GLY A 152 9.30 -3.47 22.78
CA GLY A 152 7.91 -3.36 23.20
C GLY A 152 7.67 -2.24 24.21
N ARG A 153 6.64 -1.44 23.93
CA ARG A 153 5.95 -0.67 24.97
C ARG A 153 4.70 -1.44 25.38
N GLU A 154 4.85 -2.30 26.38
CA GLU A 154 3.76 -2.69 27.28
C GLU A 154 3.40 -1.47 28.13
N ASP A 155 2.31 -0.77 27.78
CA ASP A 155 1.68 0.16 28.71
C ASP A 155 0.79 -0.64 29.67
N ARG A 156 1.09 -0.41 30.96
CA ARG A 156 0.37 -0.88 32.14
C ARG A 156 -1.01 -0.26 32.27
#